data_AF-A0A0D0FSN7-F1
#
_entry.id   AF-A0A0D0FSN7-F1
#
_cell.length_a   1.000
_cell.length_b   1.000
_cell.length_c   1.000
_cell.angle_alpha   90.00
_cell.angle_beta   90.00
_cell.angle_gamma   90.00
#
_symmetry.space_group_name_H-M   'P 1'
#
loop_
_entity.id
_entity.type
_entity.pdbx_description
1 polymer ?
#
loop_
_entity_poly.entity_id
_entity_poly.type
_entity_poly.pdbx_seq_one_letter_code
_entity_poly.pdbx_strand_id
1 'polypeptide(L)'
;MWKDRSELNDAENKQFSPIRQITFAASVSLLNPYAILDTIGVIGTNSLLYQNHEKWIFTIACIVVSWVWFFALAIAGKRVGRFNKNETILKWINKISAILIWCIAIYMGIKIF
;
A
#
# COMPACT_ATOMS: atom_id res chain seq x y z
N MET A 1 23.22 -29.54 23.51
CA MET A 1 21.97 -28.99 24.10
C MET A 1 21.89 -27.52 23.68
N TRP A 2 20.76 -27.20 23.06
CA TRP A 2 20.46 -26.02 22.25
C TRP A 2 20.79 -24.66 22.89
N LYS A 3 21.45 -23.77 22.16
CA LYS A 3 21.69 -22.37 22.55
C LYS A 3 21.48 -21.46 21.34
N ASP A 4 20.24 -21.40 20.86
CA ASP A 4 19.89 -20.74 19.59
C ASP A 4 18.59 -19.93 19.71
N ARG A 5 18.39 -19.27 20.87
CA ARG A 5 17.17 -18.52 21.16
C ARG A 5 17.40 -17.10 21.69
N SER A 6 18.65 -16.64 21.71
CA SER A 6 19.00 -15.27 22.13
C SER A 6 19.27 -14.33 20.97
N GLU A 7 19.69 -14.82 19.80
CA GLU A 7 20.01 -13.95 18.66
C GLU A 7 18.76 -13.47 17.87
N LEU A 8 17.62 -14.14 18.03
CA LEU A 8 16.35 -13.73 17.42
C LEU A 8 15.66 -12.59 18.18
N ASN A 9 15.98 -12.39 19.47
CA ASN A 9 15.38 -11.34 20.30
C ASN A 9 16.11 -9.98 20.21
N ASP A 10 17.37 -9.95 19.77
CA ASP A 10 18.12 -8.70 19.61
C ASP A 10 17.73 -7.92 18.34
N ALA A 11 17.07 -8.58 17.38
CA ALA A 11 16.50 -7.94 16.20
C ALA A 11 15.13 -7.27 16.47
N GLU A 12 14.43 -7.68 17.54
CA GLU A 12 13.08 -7.20 17.85
C GLU A 12 13.09 -5.89 18.68
N ASN A 13 14.19 -5.59 19.36
CA ASN A 13 14.35 -4.40 20.22
C ASN A 13 15.18 -3.28 19.58
N LYS A 14 15.13 -3.13 18.25
CA LYS A 14 15.43 -1.85 17.62
C LYS A 14 14.10 -1.24 17.22
N GLN A 15 13.52 -0.42 18.11
CA GLN A 15 12.49 0.53 17.73
C GLN A 15 13.03 1.31 16.54
N PHE A 16 12.61 0.92 15.33
CA PHE A 16 13.05 1.58 14.12
C PHE A 16 12.70 3.06 14.25
N SER A 17 13.69 3.93 14.06
CA SER A 17 13.44 5.37 13.99
C SER A 17 12.26 5.61 13.02
N PRO A 18 11.30 6.49 13.34
CA PRO A 18 10.12 6.74 12.50
C PRO A 18 10.49 6.96 11.02
N ILE A 19 11.62 7.59 10.76
CA ILE A 19 12.19 7.79 9.42
C ILE A 19 12.46 6.46 8.73
N ARG A 20 13.06 5.47 9.41
CA ARG A 20 13.33 4.14 8.85
C ARG A 20 12.06 3.36 8.54
N GLN A 21 11.03 3.44 9.39
CA GLN A 21 9.73 2.80 9.13
C GLN A 21 9.05 3.42 7.91
N ILE A 22 9.06 4.75 7.82
CA ILE A 22 8.50 5.47 6.68
C ILE A 22 9.26 5.10 5.40
N THR A 23 10.60 5.13 5.40
CA THR A 23 11.38 4.76 4.21
C THR A 23 11.21 3.30 3.84
N PHE A 24 11.09 2.38 4.80
CA PHE A 24 10.89 0.97 4.52
C PHE A 24 9.50 0.70 3.93
N ALA A 25 8.45 1.24 4.55
CA ALA A 25 7.09 1.13 4.04
C ALA A 25 6.95 1.80 2.67
N ALA A 26 7.54 2.99 2.47
CA ALA A 26 7.57 3.68 1.19
C ALA A 26 8.30 2.86 0.12
N SER A 27 9.48 2.32 0.43
CA SER A 27 10.21 1.47 -0.51
C SER A 27 9.44 0.20 -0.85
N VAL A 28 8.81 -0.49 0.10
CA VAL A 28 8.04 -1.71 -0.19
C VAL A 28 6.77 -1.40 -1.01
N SER A 29 6.11 -0.28 -0.76
CA SER A 29 4.94 0.14 -1.55
C SER A 29 5.33 0.63 -2.95
N LEU A 30 6.42 1.40 -3.08
CA LEU A 30 6.91 1.93 -4.35
C LEU A 30 7.59 0.86 -5.20
N LEU A 31 8.33 -0.09 -4.61
CA LEU A 31 8.95 -1.21 -5.36
C LEU A 31 7.94 -2.28 -5.73
N ASN A 32 6.68 -2.21 -5.26
CA ASN A 32 5.66 -3.14 -5.72
C ASN A 32 5.32 -2.81 -7.18
N PRO A 33 5.65 -3.69 -8.15
CA PRO A 33 5.40 -3.42 -9.57
C PRO A 33 3.92 -3.20 -9.85
N TYR A 34 3.03 -3.74 -9.03
CA TYR A 34 1.59 -3.53 -9.12
C TYR A 34 1.17 -2.09 -8.75
N ALA A 35 1.81 -1.50 -7.73
CA ALA A 35 1.53 -0.12 -7.32
C ALA A 35 2.10 0.90 -8.33
N ILE A 36 3.28 0.61 -8.90
CA ILE A 36 3.84 1.40 -10.00
C ILE A 36 2.91 1.35 -11.22
N LEU A 37 2.39 0.17 -11.56
CA LEU A 37 1.47 0.00 -12.70
C LEU A 37 0.19 0.83 -12.55
N ASP A 38 -0.41 0.89 -11.37
CA ASP A 38 -1.61 1.71 -11.13
C ASP A 38 -1.29 3.22 -11.20
N THR A 39 -0.15 3.64 -10.65
CA THR A 39 0.21 5.07 -10.55
C THR A 39 0.79 5.64 -11.85
N ILE A 40 1.67 4.91 -12.54
CA ILE A 40 2.33 5.38 -13.77
C ILE A 40 1.62 4.82 -15.00
N GLY A 41 1.22 3.54 -14.95
CA GLY A 41 0.58 2.85 -16.07
C GLY A 41 -0.88 3.26 -16.27
N VAL A 42 -1.69 3.35 -15.21
CA VAL A 42 -3.10 3.73 -15.33
C VAL A 42 -3.28 5.24 -15.18
N ILE A 43 -2.86 5.85 -14.06
CA ILE A 43 -3.02 7.30 -13.85
C ILE A 43 -2.15 8.11 -14.83
N GLY A 44 -0.89 7.70 -15.06
CA GLY A 44 0.02 8.39 -15.97
C GLY A 44 -0.41 8.35 -17.43
N THR A 45 -0.93 7.22 -17.93
CA THR A 45 -1.46 7.15 -19.30
C THR A 45 -2.78 7.91 -19.46
N ASN A 46 -3.65 7.89 -18.44
CA ASN A 46 -4.87 8.71 -18.44
C ASN A 46 -4.56 10.21 -18.50
N SER A 47 -3.43 10.66 -17.95
CA SER A 47 -3.00 12.06 -18.05
C SER A 47 -2.68 12.51 -19.48
N LEU A 48 -2.32 11.58 -20.38
CA LEU A 48 -1.94 11.88 -21.76
C LEU A 48 -3.14 12.27 -22.64
N LEU A 49 -4.35 11.89 -22.24
CA LEU A 49 -5.61 12.22 -22.93
C LEU A 49 -5.95 13.72 -22.83
N TYR A 50 -5.35 14.45 -21.89
CA TYR A 50 -5.62 15.86 -21.64
C TYR A 50 -4.50 16.74 -22.22
N GLN A 51 -4.83 17.92 -22.77
CA GLN A 51 -3.83 18.87 -23.29
C GLN A 51 -3.80 20.18 -22.47
N ASN A 52 -2.59 20.73 -22.30
CA ASN A 52 -2.25 22.02 -21.68
C ASN A 52 -3.02 22.37 -20.38
N HIS A 53 -4.18 23.04 -20.48
CA HIS A 53 -4.91 23.53 -19.30
C HIS A 53 -5.58 22.40 -18.49
N GLU A 54 -6.16 21.41 -19.17
CA GLU A 54 -6.84 20.29 -18.51
C GLU A 54 -5.85 19.37 -17.78
N LYS A 55 -4.61 19.27 -18.29
CA LYS A 55 -3.50 18.56 -17.64
C LYS A 55 -3.15 19.16 -16.27
N TRP A 56 -3.15 20.49 -16.15
CA TRP A 56 -2.86 21.15 -14.88
C TRP A 56 -3.97 20.90 -13.85
N ILE A 57 -5.22 20.98 -14.27
CA ILE A 57 -6.38 20.70 -13.41
C ILE A 57 -6.38 19.23 -12.96
N PHE A 58 -6.09 18.30 -13.88
CA PHE A 58 -5.94 16.88 -13.56
C PHE A 58 -4.80 16.65 -12.56
N THR A 59 -3.65 17.29 -12.75
CA THR A 59 -2.50 17.16 -11.85
C THR A 59 -2.83 17.67 -10.44
N ILE A 60 -3.45 18.84 -10.33
CA ILE A 60 -3.85 19.41 -9.04
C ILE A 60 -4.89 18.50 -8.38
N ALA A 61 -5.89 18.01 -9.13
CA ALA A 61 -6.87 17.07 -8.62
C ALA A 61 -6.22 15.77 -8.10
N CYS A 62 -5.27 15.20 -8.85
CA CYS A 62 -4.50 14.04 -8.41
C CYS A 62 -3.74 14.30 -7.10
N ILE A 63 -3.11 15.47 -6.94
CA ILE A 63 -2.38 15.84 -5.72
C ILE A 63 -3.33 15.95 -4.53
N VAL A 64 -4.45 16.67 -4.70
CA VAL A 64 -5.45 16.89 -3.65
C VAL A 64 -6.09 15.57 -3.21
N VAL A 65 -6.54 14.75 -4.16
CA VAL A 65 -7.15 13.45 -3.87
C VAL A 65 -6.14 12.52 -3.17
N SER A 66 -4.88 12.52 -3.60
CA SER A 66 -3.83 11.75 -2.93
C SER A 66 -3.64 12.19 -1.48
N TRP A 67 -3.59 13.51 -1.22
CA TRP A 67 -3.51 14.02 0.16
C TRP A 67 -4.69 13.55 1.01
N VAL A 68 -5.92 13.71 0.50
CA VAL A 68 -7.13 13.25 1.19
C VAL A 68 -7.05 11.75 1.50
N TRP A 69 -6.61 10.94 0.54
CA TRP A 69 -6.44 9.50 0.72
C TRP A 69 -5.38 9.15 1.77
N PHE A 70 -4.21 9.79 1.74
CA PHE A 70 -3.14 9.57 2.73
C PHE A 70 -3.56 9.98 4.14
N PHE A 71 -4.27 11.11 4.30
CA PHE A 71 -4.84 11.49 5.59
C PHE A 71 -5.88 10.49 6.08
N ALA A 72 -6.76 10.00 5.20
CA ALA A 72 -7.72 8.97 5.53
C ALA A 72 -7.04 7.67 5.99
N LEU A 73 -5.98 7.23 5.29
CA LEU A 73 -5.17 6.07 5.68
C LEU A 73 -4.44 6.29 7.01
N ALA A 74 -3.89 7.48 7.27
CA ALA A 74 -3.25 7.78 8.55
C ALA A 74 -4.24 7.71 9.72
N ILE A 75 -5.46 8.21 9.53
CA ILE A 75 -6.54 8.12 10.54
C ILE A 75 -7.01 6.67 10.72
N ALA A 76 -7.25 5.96 9.62
CA ALA A 76 -7.66 4.55 9.65
C ALA A 76 -6.59 3.67 10.29
N GLY A 77 -5.33 3.85 9.93
CA GLY A 77 -4.17 3.16 10.51
C GLY A 77 -4.02 3.46 12.00
N LYS A 78 -4.22 4.71 12.43
CA LYS A 78 -4.25 5.06 13.86
C LYS A 78 -5.39 4.36 14.60
N ARG A 79 -6.55 4.20 13.96
CA ARG A 79 -7.72 3.51 14.54
C ARG A 79 -7.48 2.00 14.63
N VAL A 80 -6.98 1.37 13.57
CA VAL A 80 -6.60 -0.05 13.52
C VAL A 80 -5.45 -0.37 14.49
N GLY A 81 -4.45 0.51 14.57
CA GLY A 81 -3.34 0.40 15.52
C GLY A 81 -3.76 0.44 16.99
N ARG A 82 -4.87 1.11 17.32
CA ARG A 82 -5.47 1.05 18.67
C ARG A 82 -6.19 -0.27 18.94
N PHE A 83 -6.65 -0.97 17.92
CA PHE A 83 -7.26 -2.32 18.01
C PHE A 83 -6.24 -3.46 17.94
N ASN A 84 -4.94 -3.14 17.87
CA ASN A 84 -3.81 -4.05 17.59
C ASN A 84 -3.46 -5.07 18.69
N LYS A 85 -4.46 -5.57 19.43
CA LYS A 85 -4.34 -6.78 20.25
C LYS A 85 -5.02 -8.01 19.62
N ASN A 86 -5.78 -7.84 18.53
CA ASN A 86 -6.44 -8.94 17.85
C ASN A 86 -5.72 -9.34 16.55
N GLU A 87 -4.90 -10.40 16.63
CA GLU A 87 -4.31 -11.08 15.45
C GLU A 87 -5.37 -11.45 14.39
N THR A 88 -6.62 -11.61 14.81
CA THR A 88 -7.78 -11.90 13.96
C THR A 88 -7.99 -10.85 12.86
N ILE A 89 -7.74 -9.57 13.11
CA ILE A 89 -8.00 -8.50 12.12
C ILE A 89 -7.04 -8.61 10.93
N LEU A 90 -5.75 -8.85 11.19
CA LEU A 90 -4.75 -9.02 10.15
C LEU A 90 -5.02 -10.27 9.28
N LYS A 91 -5.50 -11.36 9.90
CA LYS A 91 -5.92 -12.57 9.17
C LYS A 91 -7.11 -12.31 8.25
N TRP A 92 -8.10 -11.54 8.71
CA TRP A 92 -9.26 -11.17 7.88
C TRP A 92 -8.87 -10.25 6.71
N ILE A 93 -8.01 -9.25 6.95
CA ILE A 93 -7.51 -8.37 5.89
C ILE A 93 -6.80 -9.20 4.81
N ASN A 94 -5.86 -10.07 5.21
CA ASN A 94 -5.12 -10.89 4.26
C ASN A 94 -6.03 -11.86 3.48
N LYS A 95 -7.03 -12.45 4.14
CA LYS A 95 -8.02 -13.33 3.50
C LYS A 95 -8.85 -12.59 2.46
N ILE A 96 -9.33 -11.39 2.79
CA ILE A 96 -10.09 -10.54 1.85
C ILE A 96 -9.20 -10.11 0.69
N SER A 97 -7.95 -9.71 0.94
CA SER A 97 -6.98 -9.37 -0.11
C SER A 97 -6.73 -10.54 -1.06
N ALA A 98 -6.57 -11.76 -0.54
CA ALA A 98 -6.40 -12.95 -1.37
C ALA A 98 -7.61 -13.21 -2.27
N ILE A 99 -8.83 -13.07 -1.74
CA ILE A 99 -10.08 -13.21 -2.52
C ILE A 99 -10.14 -12.14 -3.62
N LEU A 100 -9.87 -10.88 -3.29
CA LEU A 100 -9.86 -9.77 -4.25
C LEU A 100 -8.89 -10.03 -5.41
N ILE A 101 -7.66 -10.46 -5.10
CA ILE A 101 -6.64 -10.77 -6.12
C ILE A 101 -7.11 -11.92 -7.02
N TRP A 102 -7.70 -12.99 -6.45
CA TRP A 102 -8.25 -14.09 -7.22
C TRP A 102 -9.40 -13.64 -8.14
N CYS A 103 -10.31 -12.81 -7.63
CA CYS A 103 -11.40 -12.24 -8.43
C CYS A 103 -10.88 -11.38 -9.59
N ILE A 104 -9.90 -10.50 -9.32
CA ILE A 104 -9.30 -9.64 -10.35
C ILE A 104 -8.59 -10.50 -11.40
N ALA A 105 -7.85 -11.53 -10.98
CA ALA A 105 -7.16 -12.45 -11.89
C ALA A 105 -8.14 -13.19 -12.81
N ILE A 106 -9.25 -13.71 -12.27
CA ILE A 106 -10.31 -14.35 -13.06
C ILE A 106 -10.95 -13.34 -14.02
N TYR A 107 -11.32 -12.16 -13.52
CA TYR A 107 -11.94 -11.12 -14.34
C TYR A 107 -11.03 -10.72 -15.51
N MET A 108 -9.73 -10.51 -15.25
CA MET A 108 -8.76 -10.16 -16.27
C MET A 108 -8.53 -11.30 -17.27
N GLY A 109 -8.49 -12.55 -16.81
CA GLY A 109 -8.38 -13.73 -17.67
C GLY A 109 -9.59 -13.92 -18.59
N ILE A 110 -10.80 -13.67 -18.10
CA ILE A 110 -12.03 -13.70 -18.90
C ILE A 110 -12.07 -12.53 -19.89
N LYS A 111 -11.59 -11.34 -19.52
CA LYS A 111 -11.63 -10.15 -20.38
C LYS A 111 -10.54 -10.10 -21.47
N ILE A 112 -9.51 -10.94 -21.33
CA ILE A 112 -8.43 -11.12 -22.33
C ILE A 112 -8.84 -12.12 -23.42
N PHE A 113 -9.84 -12.96 -23.16
CA PHE A 113 -10.48 -13.84 -24.14
C PHE A 113 -11.73 -13.18 -24.74
#